data_AF-A0A2N0VIP1-F1
#
_entry.id   AF-A0A2N0VIP1-F1
#
_cell.length_a   1.000
_cell.length_b   1.000
_cell.length_c   1.000
_cell.angle_alpha   90.00
_cell.angle_beta   90.00
_cell.angle_gamma   90.00
#
_symmetry.space_group_name_H-M   'P 1'
#
loop_
_entity.id
_entity.type
_entity.pdbx_description
1 polymer ?
#
loop_
_entity_poly.entity_id
_entity_poly.type
_entity_poly.pdbx_seq_one_letter_code
_entity_poly.pdbx_strand_id
1 'polypeptide(L)'
;MELMTGTLIYFFISIGLIVGAINGFVIGREGVSLKANVFWGVVGAVIMGYIGVIFGIGDGVFFSFIATWPFLFLINVFHRHHVEEVLGETHDAEIVYDHYSDKKRPKPVL
;
A
#
# COMPACT_ATOMS: atom_id res chain seq x y z
N MET A 1 -23.32 -17.34 -14.21
CA MET A 1 -22.33 -17.24 -13.13
C MET A 1 -21.17 -18.14 -13.51
N GLU A 2 -19.99 -17.58 -13.68
CA GLU A 2 -18.79 -18.39 -13.98
C GLU A 2 -18.43 -19.21 -12.73
N LEU A 3 -18.10 -20.49 -12.91
CA LEU A 3 -17.75 -21.37 -11.80
C LEU A 3 -16.30 -21.12 -11.40
N MET A 4 -16.04 -21.00 -10.09
CA MET A 4 -14.67 -20.83 -9.60
C MET A 4 -13.87 -22.12 -9.81
N THR A 5 -13.04 -22.13 -10.85
CA THR A 5 -12.18 -23.26 -11.20
C THR A 5 -10.78 -23.09 -10.61
N GLY A 6 -10.04 -24.21 -10.47
CA GLY A 6 -8.63 -24.17 -10.08
C GLY A 6 -7.77 -23.35 -11.04
N THR A 7 -8.13 -23.32 -12.33
CA THR A 7 -7.47 -22.49 -13.34
C THR A 7 -7.61 -21.00 -13.03
N LEU A 8 -8.80 -20.53 -12.64
CA LEU A 8 -9.00 -19.13 -12.26
C LEU A 8 -8.18 -18.76 -11.02
N ILE A 9 -8.15 -19.62 -10.02
CA ILE A 9 -7.34 -19.41 -8.80
C ILE A 9 -5.86 -19.30 -9.15
N TYR A 10 -5.36 -20.20 -10.01
CA TYR A 10 -3.98 -20.14 -10.51
C TYR A 10 -3.68 -18.79 -11.20
N PHE A 11 -4.59 -18.29 -12.03
CA PHE A 11 -4.42 -16.99 -12.69
C PHE A 11 -4.47 -15.83 -11.71
N PHE A 12 -5.36 -15.83 -10.72
CA PHE A 12 -5.41 -14.79 -9.69
C PHE A 12 -4.09 -14.72 -8.91
N ILE A 13 -3.56 -15.88 -8.50
CA ILE A 13 -2.26 -15.94 -7.82
C ILE A 13 -1.16 -15.40 -8.73
N SER A 14 -1.11 -15.85 -10.00
CA SER A 14 -0.10 -15.42 -10.96
C SER A 14 -0.13 -13.91 -11.19
N ILE A 15 -1.31 -13.33 -11.36
CA ILE A 15 -1.52 -11.89 -11.48
C ILE A 15 -1.05 -11.17 -10.22
N GLY A 16 -1.46 -11.64 -9.05
CA GLY A 16 -1.06 -11.04 -7.79
C GLY A 16 0.46 -11.05 -7.57
N LEU A 17 1.15 -12.13 -7.96
CA LEU A 17 2.61 -12.21 -7.94
C LEU A 17 3.24 -11.16 -8.87
N ILE A 18 2.75 -11.05 -10.10
CA ILE A 18 3.28 -10.11 -11.11
C ILE A 18 3.04 -8.66 -10.66
N VAL A 19 1.79 -8.31 -10.33
CA VAL A 19 1.40 -6.95 -9.95
C VAL A 19 2.06 -6.54 -8.64
N GLY A 20 2.13 -7.46 -7.67
CA GLY A 20 2.83 -7.23 -6.41
C GLY A 20 4.34 -7.02 -6.61
N ALA A 21 4.99 -7.80 -7.46
CA ALA A 21 6.40 -7.59 -7.80
C ALA A 21 6.62 -6.23 -8.48
N ILE A 22 5.80 -5.89 -9.48
CA ILE A 22 5.87 -4.59 -10.17
C ILE A 22 5.72 -3.44 -9.16
N ASN A 23 4.70 -3.47 -8.30
CA ASN A 23 4.50 -2.43 -7.28
C ASN A 23 5.69 -2.33 -6.32
N GLY A 24 6.20 -3.46 -5.84
CA GLY A 24 7.37 -3.46 -4.97
C GLY A 24 8.62 -2.88 -5.62
N PHE A 25 8.83 -3.09 -6.92
CA PHE A 25 9.94 -2.49 -7.66
C PHE A 25 9.72 -0.99 -7.93
N VAL A 26 8.50 -0.58 -8.29
CA VAL A 26 8.17 0.81 -8.60
C VAL A 26 8.22 1.70 -7.37
N ILE A 27 7.66 1.25 -6.24
CA ILE A 27 7.62 2.02 -4.99
C ILE A 27 8.97 1.99 -4.27
N GLY A 28 9.76 0.92 -4.47
CA GLY A 28 11.10 0.81 -3.92
C GLY A 28 11.11 0.76 -2.40
N ARG A 29 11.82 1.71 -1.77
CA ARG A 29 12.04 1.76 -0.31
C ARG A 29 11.02 2.56 0.47
N GLU A 30 10.13 3.27 -0.22
CA GLU A 30 9.22 4.21 0.42
C GLU A 30 7.89 3.54 0.81
N GLY A 31 7.63 2.31 0.40
CA GLY A 31 6.43 1.55 0.72
C GLY A 31 6.76 0.28 1.49
N VAL A 32 5.81 -0.67 1.50
CA VAL A 32 6.08 -1.98 2.11
C VAL A 32 7.17 -2.71 1.33
N SER A 33 7.90 -3.60 2.01
CA SER A 33 8.97 -4.39 1.36
C SER A 33 8.48 -5.15 0.12
N LEU A 34 9.37 -5.46 -0.82
CA LEU A 34 9.05 -6.24 -2.02
C LEU A 34 8.30 -7.55 -1.68
N LYS A 35 8.76 -8.28 -0.66
CA LYS A 35 8.11 -9.53 -0.21
C LYS A 35 6.68 -9.27 0.28
N ALA A 36 6.47 -8.18 1.01
CA ALA A 36 5.14 -7.80 1.48
C ALA A 36 4.23 -7.38 0.32
N ASN A 37 4.74 -6.60 -0.65
CA ASN A 37 4.01 -6.22 -1.85
C ASN A 37 3.58 -7.45 -2.68
N VAL A 38 4.46 -8.44 -2.84
CA VAL A 38 4.12 -9.71 -3.51
C VAL A 38 3.06 -10.50 -2.75
N PHE A 39 3.23 -10.65 -1.44
CA PHE A 39 2.26 -11.35 -0.60
C PHE A 39 0.87 -10.71 -0.66
N TRP A 40 0.80 -9.39 -0.45
CA TRP A 40 -0.45 -8.65 -0.51
C TRP A 40 -1.02 -8.56 -1.91
N GLY A 41 -0.17 -8.60 -2.95
CA GLY A 41 -0.61 -8.68 -4.34
C GLY A 41 -1.39 -9.95 -4.61
N VAL A 42 -0.90 -11.11 -4.13
CA VAL A 42 -1.61 -12.39 -4.22
C VAL A 42 -2.93 -12.36 -3.45
N VAL A 43 -2.91 -11.90 -2.20
CA VAL A 43 -4.12 -11.79 -1.37
C VAL A 43 -5.16 -10.88 -2.04
N GLY A 44 -4.74 -9.71 -2.51
CA GLY A 44 -5.60 -8.75 -3.20
C GLY A 44 -6.18 -9.32 -4.48
N ALA A 45 -5.37 -9.94 -5.34
CA ALA A 45 -5.83 -10.51 -6.60
C ALA A 45 -6.82 -11.66 -6.41
N VAL A 46 -6.61 -12.53 -5.42
CA VAL A 46 -7.54 -13.63 -5.11
C VAL A 46 -8.87 -13.07 -4.62
N ILE A 47 -8.86 -12.12 -3.68
CA ILE A 47 -10.09 -11.51 -3.14
C ILE A 47 -10.85 -10.76 -4.25
N MET A 48 -10.15 -9.93 -5.01
CA MET A 48 -10.79 -9.12 -6.05
C MET A 48 -11.27 -9.98 -7.21
N GLY A 49 -10.50 -10.98 -7.63
CA GLY A 49 -10.92 -11.95 -8.66
C GLY A 49 -12.16 -12.71 -8.24
N TYR A 50 -12.23 -13.16 -6.99
CA TYR A 50 -13.41 -13.81 -6.43
C TYR A 50 -14.65 -12.91 -6.45
N ILE A 51 -14.49 -11.63 -6.06
CA ILE A 51 -15.56 -10.63 -6.17
C ILE A 51 -15.97 -10.46 -7.64
N GLY A 52 -15.03 -10.31 -8.56
CA GLY A 52 -15.30 -10.18 -9.99
C GLY A 52 -16.15 -11.34 -10.54
N VAL A 53 -15.82 -12.57 -10.17
CA VAL A 53 -16.56 -13.78 -10.58
C VAL A 53 -17.98 -13.80 -10.00
N ILE A 54 -18.15 -13.49 -8.70
CA ILE A 54 -19.47 -13.52 -8.04
C ILE A 54 -20.42 -12.49 -8.66
N PHE A 55 -19.93 -11.28 -8.87
CA PHE A 55 -20.75 -10.17 -9.37
C PHE A 55 -20.82 -10.12 -10.90
N GLY A 56 -20.14 -11.04 -11.60
CA GLY A 56 -20.12 -11.10 -13.06
C GLY A 56 -19.45 -9.87 -13.69
N ILE A 57 -18.46 -9.28 -13.02
CA ILE A 57 -17.73 -8.10 -13.50
C ILE A 57 -16.51 -8.57 -14.29
N GLY A 58 -16.62 -8.53 -15.62
CA GLY A 58 -15.59 -9.06 -16.51
C GLY A 58 -15.45 -10.59 -16.41
N ASP A 59 -14.26 -11.11 -16.74
CA ASP A 59 -13.91 -12.55 -16.66
C ASP A 59 -13.26 -12.93 -15.31
N GLY A 60 -13.39 -12.09 -14.28
CA GLY A 60 -12.74 -12.24 -12.98
C GLY A 60 -11.22 -12.03 -13.00
N VAL A 61 -10.51 -12.56 -13.99
CA VAL A 61 -9.05 -12.45 -14.16
C VAL A 61 -8.67 -11.01 -14.48
N PHE A 62 -9.29 -10.41 -15.48
CA PHE A 62 -9.11 -9.00 -15.82
C PHE A 62 -9.50 -8.08 -14.66
N PHE A 63 -10.61 -8.39 -13.98
CA PHE A 63 -11.03 -7.61 -12.82
C PHE A 63 -10.01 -7.71 -11.68
N SER A 64 -9.49 -8.90 -11.38
CA SER A 64 -8.42 -9.10 -10.40
C SER A 64 -7.19 -8.27 -10.74
N PHE A 65 -6.79 -8.21 -12.01
CA PHE A 65 -5.65 -7.42 -12.45
C PHE A 65 -5.86 -5.95 -12.13
N ILE A 66 -6.98 -5.36 -12.57
CA ILE A 66 -7.25 -3.93 -12.41
C ILE A 66 -7.45 -3.55 -10.95
N ALA A 67 -8.19 -4.34 -10.18
CA ALA A 67 -8.54 -4.04 -8.80
C ALA A 67 -7.37 -4.28 -7.81
N THR A 68 -6.37 -5.07 -8.16
CA THR A 68 -5.19 -5.30 -7.30
C THR A 68 -4.31 -4.05 -7.19
N TRP A 69 -4.24 -3.20 -8.22
CA TRP A 69 -3.47 -1.96 -8.20
C TRP A 69 -3.93 -0.98 -7.10
N PRO A 70 -5.21 -0.54 -7.05
CA PRO A 70 -5.67 0.35 -6.00
C PRO A 70 -5.61 -0.32 -4.62
N PHE A 71 -5.81 -1.64 -4.54
CA PHE A 71 -5.66 -2.37 -3.28
C PHE A 71 -4.23 -2.28 -2.72
N LEU A 72 -3.21 -2.55 -3.55
CA LEU A 72 -1.80 -2.42 -3.16
C LEU A 72 -1.42 -0.97 -2.88
N PHE A 73 -1.97 -0.02 -3.63
CA PHE A 73 -1.79 1.40 -3.36
C PHE A 73 -2.25 1.75 -1.93
N LEU A 74 -3.45 1.33 -1.53
CA LEU A 74 -3.95 1.56 -0.17
C LEU A 74 -3.03 0.95 0.89
N ILE A 75 -2.56 -0.28 0.69
CA ILE A 75 -1.62 -0.92 1.63
C ILE A 75 -0.34 -0.11 1.80
N ASN A 76 0.23 0.38 0.69
CA ASN A 76 1.45 1.17 0.75
C ASN A 76 1.23 2.55 1.39
N VAL A 77 0.08 3.19 1.12
CA VAL A 77 -0.28 4.48 1.75
C VAL A 77 -0.48 4.32 3.25
N PHE A 78 -1.24 3.32 3.70
CA PHE A 78 -1.45 3.08 5.13
C PHE A 78 -0.15 2.66 5.83
N HIS A 79 0.74 1.93 5.15
CA HIS A 79 2.05 1.61 5.70
C HIS A 79 2.88 2.86 5.96
N ARG A 80 2.93 3.81 5.00
CA ARG A 80 3.64 5.08 5.20
C ARG A 80 3.09 5.88 6.36
N HIS A 81 1.78 6.05 6.41
CA HIS A 81 1.14 6.82 7.47
C HIS A 81 1.45 6.24 8.86
N HIS A 82 1.50 4.91 9.00
CA HIS A 82 1.90 4.29 10.25
C HIS A 82 3.38 4.51 10.58
N VAL A 83 4.27 4.45 9.58
CA VAL A 83 5.70 4.74 9.76
C VAL A 83 5.92 6.20 10.17
N GLU A 84 5.18 7.13 9.57
CA GLU A 84 5.21 8.57 9.90
C GLU A 84 4.70 8.83 11.32
N GLU A 85 3.62 8.17 11.74
CA GLU A 85 3.09 8.26 13.11
C GLU A 85 4.09 7.72 14.16
N VAL A 86 4.73 6.58 13.87
CA VAL A 86 5.69 5.95 14.79
C VAL A 86 7.00 6.73 14.87
N LEU A 87 7.48 7.30 13.76
CA LEU A 87 8.74 8.06 13.73
C LEU A 87 8.56 9.53 14.15
N GLY A 88 7.32 9.98 14.33
CA GLY A 88 6.99 11.38 14.57
C GLY A 88 7.12 12.19 13.29
N GLU A 89 6.10 12.98 12.97
CA GLU A 89 6.16 13.90 11.84
C GLU A 89 7.39 14.82 11.99
N THR A 90 8.34 14.68 11.08
CA THR A 90 9.49 15.60 10.99
C THR A 90 9.06 17.01 10.59
N HIS A 91 7.76 17.24 10.32
CA HIS A 91 7.19 18.56 10.07
C HIS A 91 6.81 19.32 11.37
N ASP A 92 6.39 18.62 12.42
CA ASP A 92 6.02 19.26 13.69
C ASP A 92 7.21 19.43 14.64
N ALA A 93 8.24 18.58 14.49
CA ALA A 93 9.44 18.72 15.30
C ALA A 93 10.17 20.04 15.03
N GLU A 94 10.27 20.49 13.77
CA GLU A 94 10.97 21.75 13.45
C GLU A 94 10.26 22.97 14.04
N ILE A 95 8.92 23.03 13.97
CA ILE A 95 8.13 24.13 14.55
C ILE A 95 8.22 24.12 16.07
N VAL A 96 8.15 22.95 16.72
CA VAL A 96 8.23 22.86 18.18
C VAL A 96 9.65 23.15 18.70
N TYR A 97 10.70 22.70 18.00
CA TYR A 97 12.08 23.01 18.37
C TYR A 97 12.39 24.51 18.24
N ASP A 98 11.91 25.15 17.17
CA ASP A 98 12.14 26.59 16.98
C ASP A 98 11.36 27.42 18.03
N HIS A 99 10.13 27.00 18.36
CA HIS A 99 9.31 27.67 19.36
C HIS A 99 9.81 27.48 20.81
N TYR A 100 10.48 26.35 21.11
CA TYR A 100 11.16 26.15 22.41
C TYR A 100 12.55 26.80 22.48
N SER A 101 13.26 26.91 21.36
CA SER A 101 14.56 27.57 21.25
C SER A 101 14.44 29.07 21.52
N ASP A 102 13.38 29.70 21.02
CA ASP A 102 13.14 31.14 21.19
C ASP A 102 12.83 31.53 22.64
N LYS A 103 12.03 30.71 23.36
CA LYS A 103 11.71 30.95 24.78
C LYS A 103 12.88 30.84 25.75
N LYS A 104 13.99 30.22 25.35
CA LYS A 104 15.19 30.05 26.20
C LYS A 104 16.28 31.09 25.95
N ARG A 105 16.11 32.00 24.98
CA ARG A 105 17.07 33.09 24.79
C ARG A 105 16.82 34.15 25.87
N PRO A 106 17.77 34.42 26.77
CA PRO A 106 17.64 35.56 27.66
C PRO A 106 17.52 36.82 26.79
N LYS A 107 16.46 37.60 27.00
CA LYS A 107 16.31 38.89 26.31
C LYS A 107 17.53 39.75 26.65
N PRO A 108 18.20 40.36 25.66
CA PRO A 108 19.26 41.30 25.96
C PRO A 108 18.67 42.41 26.82
N VAL A 109 19.20 42.54 28.03
CA VAL A 109 18.90 43.65 28.92
C VAL A 109 19.60 44.86 28.31
N LEU A 110 18.84 45.71 27.63
CA LEU A 110 19.26 47.05 27.21
C LEU A 110 19.21 48.00 28.40
#